data_AF-A0A355CDU9-F1
#
_entry.id   AF-A0A355CDU9-F1
#
_cell.length_a   1.000
_cell.length_b   1.000
_cell.length_c   1.000
_cell.angle_alpha   90.00
_cell.angle_beta   90.00
_cell.angle_gamma   90.00
#
_symmetry.space_group_name_H-M   'P 1'
#
loop_
_entity.id
_entity.type
_entity.pdbx_description
1 polymer ?
#
loop_
_entity_poly.entity_id
_entity_poly.type
_entity_poly.pdbx_seq_one_letter_code
_entity_poly.pdbx_strand_id
1 'polypeptide(L)'
;MQTTENTLKIALAPGNLRRVHHIALNVRDLKASRHFYGTILGLQELTGEAIPATLKEMVAAGKVANFITPDDTVLDLFWQPDLEPPNP
;
A
#
# COMPACT_ATOMS: atom_id res chain seq x y z
N MET A 1 -45.50 -7.68 -21.08
CA MET A 1 -45.05 -6.69 -20.09
C MET A 1 -43.97 -7.36 -19.26
N GLN A 2 -42.71 -6.96 -19.41
CA GLN A 2 -41.59 -7.55 -18.69
C GLN A 2 -41.37 -6.72 -17.42
N THR A 3 -41.68 -7.28 -16.27
CA THR A 3 -41.40 -6.69 -14.95
C THR A 3 -39.90 -6.76 -14.72
N THR A 4 -39.23 -5.62 -14.75
CA THR A 4 -37.85 -5.48 -14.28
C THR A 4 -37.86 -5.64 -12.76
N GLU A 5 -37.39 -6.79 -12.27
CA GLU A 5 -37.11 -6.96 -10.85
C GLU A 5 -35.96 -6.04 -10.47
N ASN A 6 -36.29 -5.00 -9.70
CA ASN A 6 -35.31 -4.05 -9.19
C ASN A 6 -34.67 -4.63 -7.94
N THR A 7 -33.70 -5.54 -8.10
CA THR A 7 -32.94 -6.09 -6.98
C THR A 7 -32.11 -4.98 -6.35
N LEU A 8 -32.47 -4.57 -5.12
CA LEU A 8 -31.72 -3.57 -4.36
C LEU A 8 -30.29 -4.07 -4.14
N LYS A 9 -29.30 -3.33 -4.64
CA LYS A 9 -27.89 -3.63 -4.40
C LYS A 9 -27.49 -3.07 -3.04
N ILE A 10 -26.92 -3.92 -2.20
CA ILE A 10 -26.28 -3.48 -0.95
C ILE A 10 -25.09 -2.62 -1.32
N ALA A 11 -25.04 -1.41 -0.77
CA ALA A 11 -23.93 -0.47 -0.91
C ALA A 11 -23.47 -0.01 0.47
N LEU A 12 -22.21 0.38 0.57
CA LEU A 12 -21.69 1.01 1.77
C LEU A 12 -22.33 2.40 1.95
N ALA A 13 -22.66 2.75 3.18
CA ALA A 13 -23.11 4.10 3.48
C ALA A 13 -21.91 5.06 3.49
N PRO A 14 -22.14 6.36 3.22
CA PRO A 14 -21.11 7.38 3.39
C PRO A 14 -20.49 7.31 4.79
N GLY A 15 -19.17 7.29 4.87
CA GLY A 15 -18.42 7.20 6.13
C GLY A 15 -18.08 5.78 6.60
N ASN A 16 -18.59 4.72 5.96
CA ASN A 16 -18.12 3.35 6.25
C ASN A 16 -16.62 3.18 5.89
N LEU A 17 -16.19 3.74 4.75
CA LEU A 17 -14.78 3.86 4.38
C LEU A 17 -14.30 5.26 4.75
N ARG A 18 -13.63 5.37 5.89
CA ARG A 18 -13.31 6.68 6.51
C ARG A 18 -12.11 7.38 5.90
N ARG A 19 -11.13 6.59 5.43
CA ARG A 19 -9.89 7.06 4.80
C ARG A 19 -9.20 5.92 4.07
N VAL A 20 -8.23 6.26 3.23
CA VAL A 20 -7.23 5.31 2.75
C VAL A 20 -6.29 4.99 3.92
N HIS A 21 -6.15 3.70 4.26
CA HIS A 21 -5.24 3.29 5.32
C HIS A 21 -3.81 3.14 4.79
N HIS A 22 -3.67 2.48 3.64
CA HIS A 22 -2.38 2.26 3.00
C HIS A 22 -2.53 2.12 1.49
N ILE A 23 -1.44 2.38 0.77
CA ILE A 23 -1.28 2.12 -0.67
C ILE A 23 -0.09 1.18 -0.81
N ALA A 24 -0.28 0.06 -1.51
CA ALA A 24 0.77 -0.93 -1.71
C ALA A 24 1.26 -0.92 -3.16
N LEU A 25 2.57 -0.86 -3.36
CA LEU A 25 3.23 -0.92 -4.65
C LEU A 25 4.21 -2.09 -4.69
N ASN A 26 4.16 -2.87 -5.77
CA ASN A 26 5.23 -3.80 -6.09
C ASN A 26 6.38 -3.02 -6.73
N VAL A 27 7.61 -3.28 -6.27
CA VAL A 27 8.80 -2.61 -6.77
C VAL A 27 9.87 -3.62 -7.15
N ARG A 28 10.50 -3.42 -8.31
CA ARG A 28 11.58 -4.28 -8.80
C ARG A 28 12.87 -4.14 -7.99
N ASP A 29 13.26 -2.90 -7.74
CA ASP A 29 14.44 -2.56 -6.94
C ASP A 29 13.98 -1.83 -5.67
N LEU A 30 13.96 -2.57 -4.55
CA LEU A 30 13.55 -2.02 -3.27
C LEU A 30 14.53 -0.95 -2.78
N LYS A 31 15.83 -1.06 -3.07
CA LYS A 31 16.84 -0.09 -2.63
C LYS A 31 16.67 1.25 -3.36
N ALA A 32 16.52 1.21 -4.67
CA ALA A 32 16.24 2.41 -5.47
C ALA A 32 14.92 3.07 -5.02
N SER A 33 13.90 2.25 -4.74
CA SER A 33 12.60 2.75 -4.27
C SER A 33 12.68 3.38 -2.87
N ARG A 34 13.42 2.78 -1.93
CA ARG A 34 13.67 3.38 -0.60
C ARG A 34 14.39 4.72 -0.70
N HIS A 35 15.37 4.83 -1.60
CA HIS A 35 16.04 6.09 -1.87
C HIS A 35 15.07 7.14 -2.44
N PHE A 36 14.24 6.76 -3.40
CA PHE A 36 13.26 7.66 -3.99
C PHE A 36 12.23 8.16 -2.96
N TYR A 37 11.51 7.26 -2.30
CA TYR A 37 10.45 7.65 -1.35
C TYR A 37 11.01 8.25 -0.05
N GLY A 38 12.10 7.70 0.48
CA GLY A 38 12.66 8.15 1.75
C GLY A 38 13.61 9.34 1.64
N THR A 39 14.52 9.34 0.65
CA THR A 39 15.55 10.38 0.53
C THR A 39 15.12 11.53 -0.38
N ILE A 40 14.58 11.23 -1.56
CA ILE A 40 14.22 12.27 -2.55
C ILE A 40 12.89 12.93 -2.16
N LEU A 41 11.87 12.13 -1.81
CA LEU A 41 10.56 12.64 -1.41
C LEU A 41 10.44 12.94 0.09
N GLY A 42 11.39 12.48 0.91
CA GLY A 42 11.44 12.80 2.34
C GLY A 42 10.37 12.10 3.19
N LEU A 43 9.80 10.98 2.72
CA LEU A 43 8.84 10.22 3.53
C LEU A 43 9.55 9.52 4.69
N GLN A 44 8.90 9.47 5.85
CA GLN A 44 9.44 8.79 7.01
C GLN A 44 9.28 7.28 6.86
N GLU A 45 10.40 6.55 6.88
CA GLU A 45 10.39 5.08 6.89
C GLU A 45 10.01 4.57 8.29
N LEU A 46 9.09 3.61 8.34
CA LEU A 46 8.70 2.93 9.57
C LEU A 46 9.75 1.88 9.92
N THR A 47 10.26 1.93 11.15
CA THR A 47 11.29 1.01 11.65
C THR A 47 10.94 0.49 13.04
N GLY A 48 11.51 -0.65 13.41
CA GLY A 48 11.38 -1.22 14.76
C GLY A 48 9.93 -1.46 15.19
N GLU A 49 9.53 -0.83 16.29
CA GLU A 49 8.20 -1.00 16.88
C GLU A 49 7.07 -0.32 16.07
N ALA A 50 7.40 0.64 15.20
CA ALA A 50 6.43 1.33 14.36
C ALA A 50 5.91 0.47 13.19
N ILE A 51 6.54 -0.68 12.91
CA ILE A 51 6.09 -1.62 11.89
C ILE A 51 4.93 -2.46 12.45
N PRO A 52 3.81 -2.63 11.71
CA PRO A 52 2.73 -3.54 12.09
C PRO A 52 3.26 -4.95 12.38
N ALA A 53 2.79 -5.58 13.45
CA ALA A 53 3.32 -6.87 13.91
C ALA A 53 3.34 -7.95 12.82
N THR A 54 2.35 -7.95 11.92
CA THR A 54 2.22 -8.89 10.80
C THR A 54 3.27 -8.70 9.69
N LEU A 55 3.96 -7.56 9.64
CA LEU A 55 4.93 -7.22 8.59
C LEU A 55 6.38 -7.21 9.09
N LYS A 56 6.61 -7.29 10.40
CA LYS A 56 7.96 -7.21 11.02
C LYS A 56 8.94 -8.20 10.41
N GLU A 57 8.53 -9.45 10.20
CA GLU A 57 9.38 -10.48 9.61
C GLU A 57 9.75 -10.18 8.15
N MET A 58 8.81 -9.63 7.37
CA MET A 58 9.05 -9.29 5.96
C MET A 58 9.98 -8.09 5.81
N VAL A 59 9.87 -7.11 6.72
CA VAL A 59 10.80 -5.96 6.77
C VAL A 59 12.19 -6.42 7.21
N ALA A 60 12.29 -7.28 8.24
CA ALA A 60 13.56 -7.85 8.68
C ALA A 60 14.26 -8.67 7.58
N ALA A 61 13.47 -9.38 6.76
CA ALA A 61 13.98 -10.11 5.59
C ALA A 61 14.35 -9.21 4.39
N GLY A 62 14.20 -7.88 4.50
CA GLY A 62 14.47 -6.96 3.41
C GLY A 62 13.52 -7.09 2.22
N LYS A 63 12.33 -7.67 2.42
CA LYS A 63 11.33 -7.88 1.37
C LYS A 63 10.29 -6.78 1.28
N VAL A 64 10.15 -5.99 2.35
CA VAL A 64 9.16 -4.91 2.46
C VAL A 64 9.82 -3.68 3.07
N ALA A 65 9.41 -2.50 2.61
CA ALA A 65 9.66 -1.23 3.29
C ALA A 65 8.33 -0.47 3.42
N ASN A 66 8.08 0.15 4.57
CA ASN A 66 6.85 0.91 4.82
C ASN A 66 7.22 2.36 5.11
N PHE A 67 6.50 3.29 4.50
CA PHE A 67 6.66 4.73 4.73
C PHE A 67 5.34 5.30 5.23
N ILE A 68 5.40 6.43 5.94
CA ILE A 68 4.22 7.16 6.39
C ILE A 68 4.26 8.59 5.87
N THR A 69 3.13 9.07 5.38
CA THR A 69 2.90 10.47 5.00
C THR A 69 2.45 11.30 6.20
N PRO A 70 2.51 12.63 6.14
CA PRO A 70 2.08 13.50 7.25
C PRO A 70 0.61 13.36 7.67
N ASP A 71 -0.25 12.77 6.83
CA ASP A 71 -1.68 12.51 7.11
C ASP A 71 -1.95 11.07 7.59
N ASP A 72 -0.91 10.37 8.04
CA ASP A 72 -0.95 8.99 8.55
C ASP A 72 -1.36 7.94 7.49
N THR A 73 -1.22 8.25 6.19
CA THR A 73 -1.36 7.25 5.13
C THR A 73 -0.06 6.46 5.02
N VAL A 74 -0.16 5.12 4.98
CA VAL A 74 1.02 4.26 4.84
C VAL A 74 1.26 3.93 3.37
N LEU A 75 2.52 3.98 2.94
CA LEU A 75 2.98 3.49 1.64
C LEU A 75 3.79 2.20 1.85
N ASP A 76 3.27 1.10 1.34
CA ASP A 76 3.91 -0.21 1.42
C ASP A 76 4.63 -0.52 0.11
N LEU A 77 5.93 -0.82 0.19
CA LEU A 77 6.74 -1.26 -0.95
C LEU A 77 7.03 -2.75 -0.80
N PHE A 78 6.48 -3.56 -1.70
CA PHE A 78 6.72 -5.00 -1.75
C PHE A 78 7.74 -5.32 -2.83
N TRP A 79 8.84 -5.95 -2.44
CA TRP A 79 9.90 -6.31 -3.38
C TRP A 79 9.47 -7.46 -4.30
N GLN A 80 9.46 -7.20 -5.60
CA GLN A 80 9.20 -8.17 -6.67
C GLN A 80 10.31 -8.07 -7.73
N PRO A 81 11.43 -8.80 -7.59
CA PRO A 81 12.60 -8.65 -8.47
C PRO A 81 12.32 -8.99 -9.95
N ASP A 82 11.33 -9.84 -10.18
CA ASP A 82 10.89 -10.29 -11.50
C ASP A 82 9.72 -9.44 -12.05
N LEU A 83 9.47 -8.26 -11.48
CA LEU A 83 8.44 -7.35 -11.94
C LEU A 83 8.84 -6.76 -13.30
N GLU A 84 8.10 -7.15 -14.32
CA GLU A 84 8.20 -6.61 -15.68
C GLU A 84 7.22 -5.44 -15.88
N PRO A 85 7.50 -4.52 -16.82
CA PRO A 85 6.56 -3.49 -17.20
C PRO A 85 5.20 -4.09 -17.62
N PRO A 86 4.07 -3.41 -17.33
CA PRO A 86 2.80 -3.81 -17.88
C PRO A 86 2.90 -3.86 -19.41
N ASN A 87 2.31 -4.90 -20.00
CA ASN A 87 2.34 -5.14 -21.44
C ASN A 87 1.80 -3.88 -22.18
N PRO A 88 2.56 -3.30 -23.13
CA PRO A 88 2.19 -2.05 -23.81
C PRO A 88 0.92 -2.13 -24.66
#